data_AF-A0A1U6IHJ0-F1
#
_entry.id   AF-A0A1U6IHJ0-F1
#
_cell.length_a   1.000
_cell.length_b   1.000
_cell.length_c   1.000
_cell.angle_alpha   90.00
_cell.angle_beta   90.00
_cell.angle_gamma   90.00
#
_symmetry.space_group_name_H-M   'P 1'
#
loop_
_entity.id
_entity.type
_entity.pdbx_description
1 polymer ?
#
loop_
_entity_poly.entity_id
_entity_poly.type
_entity_poly.pdbx_seq_one_letter_code
_entity_poly.pdbx_strand_id
1 'polypeptide(L)'
;MLFITRPQERPGGYTVLSESNQWVGWLSRNIPAELDREVRRRLKSNLKHLLVGLELKAALINPHHHRGLNERPVLFEPYFQNLIMEFCVAAFSVFEGLGSGHWLRQNGHDGADARRINRGQWLPALCAVYDETGEHGLRDAVERTLTIRDKLHQDQLGAREDIDWHALSYDVAFLPASGAIRTLLRREADAVPETSNLHLEPN
;
A
#
# COMPACT_ATOMS: atom_id res chain seq x y z
N MET A 1 -10.05 31.47 -12.42
CA MET A 1 -10.87 30.33 -12.89
C MET A 1 -10.13 29.71 -14.06
N LEU A 2 -9.53 28.53 -13.88
CA LEU A 2 -8.79 27.84 -14.94
C LEU A 2 -9.73 26.84 -15.62
N PHE A 3 -10.02 27.06 -16.90
CA PHE A 3 -10.77 26.14 -17.75
C PHE A 3 -9.78 25.33 -18.59
N ILE A 4 -9.85 24.00 -18.52
CA ILE A 4 -9.10 23.11 -19.41
C ILE A 4 -9.89 23.01 -20.71
N THR A 5 -9.34 23.58 -21.79
CA THR A 5 -10.07 23.75 -23.06
C THR A 5 -9.71 22.76 -24.17
N ARG A 6 -8.78 21.81 -23.98
CA ARG A 6 -8.46 20.77 -24.98
C ARG A 6 -7.92 19.47 -24.35
N PRO A 7 -8.15 18.28 -24.96
CA PRO A 7 -7.51 17.03 -24.54
C PRO A 7 -6.04 17.03 -25.00
N GLN A 8 -5.10 16.74 -24.09
CA GLN A 8 -3.70 16.49 -24.45
C GLN A 8 -3.55 15.04 -24.95
N GLU A 9 -2.90 14.85 -26.10
CA GLU A 9 -2.65 13.55 -26.76
C GLU A 9 -1.61 12.64 -26.07
N ARG A 10 -1.18 12.97 -24.85
CA ARG A 10 -0.51 12.06 -23.91
C ARG A 10 -1.03 12.38 -22.51
N PRO A 11 -1.56 11.43 -21.72
CA PRO A 11 -1.99 11.76 -20.37
C PRO A 11 -0.73 11.88 -19.51
N GLY A 12 -0.13 13.07 -19.46
CA GLY A 12 0.88 13.45 -18.44
C GLY A 12 0.24 13.62 -17.06
N GLY A 13 -0.68 12.73 -16.70
CA GLY A 13 -1.58 12.86 -15.56
C GLY A 13 -2.39 11.59 -15.29
N TYR A 14 -3.24 11.67 -14.26
CA TYR A 14 -4.08 10.57 -13.81
C TYR A 14 -4.98 10.03 -14.93
N THR A 15 -4.76 8.79 -15.33
CA THR A 15 -5.75 8.00 -16.07
C THR A 15 -6.58 7.24 -15.03
N VAL A 16 -7.90 7.09 -15.23
CA VAL A 16 -8.71 6.20 -14.38
C VAL A 16 -8.19 4.78 -14.60
N LEU A 17 -7.64 4.17 -13.54
CA LEU A 17 -6.87 2.94 -13.66
C LEU A 17 -7.73 1.74 -13.28
N SER A 18 -8.08 1.57 -12.00
CA SER A 18 -9.04 0.56 -11.59
C SER A 18 -10.11 1.08 -10.63
N GLU A 19 -11.31 0.51 -10.71
CA GLU A 19 -12.37 0.70 -9.74
C GLU A 19 -12.20 -0.25 -8.55
N SER A 20 -12.67 0.16 -7.35
CA SER A 20 -12.56 -0.68 -6.15
C SER A 20 -13.17 -2.07 -6.31
N ASN A 21 -14.18 -2.23 -7.16
CA ASN A 21 -14.80 -3.54 -7.39
C ASN A 21 -13.91 -4.49 -8.19
N GLN A 22 -12.98 -3.99 -9.01
CA GLN A 22 -12.04 -4.82 -9.77
C GLN A 22 -11.05 -5.54 -8.83
N TRP A 23 -10.75 -4.95 -7.67
CA TRP A 23 -9.90 -5.57 -6.64
C TRP A 23 -10.55 -6.71 -5.86
N VAL A 24 -11.87 -6.91 -5.98
CA VAL A 24 -12.59 -7.95 -5.22
C VAL A 24 -12.13 -9.35 -5.62
N GLY A 25 -11.76 -9.55 -6.89
CA GLY A 25 -11.25 -10.82 -7.41
C GLY A 25 -9.99 -11.26 -6.66
N TRP A 26 -8.93 -10.45 -6.76
CA TRP A 26 -7.66 -10.68 -6.05
C TRP A 26 -7.85 -10.84 -4.54
N LEU A 27 -8.64 -9.96 -3.91
CA LEU A 27 -8.89 -10.02 -2.47
C LEU A 27 -9.63 -11.29 -2.04
N SER A 28 -10.55 -11.80 -2.86
CA SER A 28 -11.30 -13.02 -2.53
C SER A 28 -10.44 -14.27 -2.61
N ARG A 29 -9.34 -14.25 -3.37
CA ARG A 29 -8.37 -15.35 -3.45
C ARG A 29 -7.30 -15.27 -2.36
N ASN A 30 -7.01 -14.07 -1.87
CA ASN A 30 -5.97 -13.83 -0.86
C ASN A 30 -6.50 -13.78 0.59
N ILE A 31 -7.77 -13.45 0.79
CA ILE A 31 -8.40 -13.51 2.12
C ILE A 31 -8.90 -14.94 2.38
N PRO A 32 -8.47 -15.59 3.49
CA PRO A 32 -8.88 -16.96 3.78
C PRO A 32 -10.40 -17.15 3.83
N ALA A 33 -10.88 -18.22 3.22
CA ALA A 33 -12.31 -18.52 3.11
C ALA A 33 -12.90 -18.97 4.45
N GLU A 34 -12.06 -19.50 5.33
CA GLU A 34 -12.36 -20.03 6.67
C GLU A 34 -12.66 -18.94 7.71
N LEU A 35 -12.31 -17.69 7.42
CA LEU A 35 -12.68 -16.57 8.28
C LEU A 35 -14.21 -16.38 8.30
N ASP A 36 -14.69 -15.81 9.39
CA ASP A 36 -16.10 -15.48 9.55
C ASP A 36 -16.59 -14.62 8.37
N ARG A 37 -17.83 -14.85 7.94
CA ARG A 37 -18.39 -14.21 6.74
C ARG A 37 -18.38 -12.70 6.85
N GLU A 38 -18.70 -12.16 8.03
CA GLU A 38 -18.74 -10.72 8.28
C GLU A 38 -17.33 -10.13 8.36
N VAL A 39 -16.39 -10.84 9.00
CA VAL A 39 -14.96 -10.48 9.00
C VAL A 39 -14.41 -10.38 7.58
N ARG A 40 -14.63 -11.41 6.74
CA ARG A 40 -14.23 -11.42 5.33
C ARG A 40 -14.86 -10.28 4.54
N ARG A 41 -16.15 -10.01 4.76
CA ARG A 41 -16.87 -8.93 4.06
C ARG A 41 -16.26 -7.57 4.40
N ARG A 42 -16.02 -7.29 5.68
CA ARG A 42 -15.39 -6.04 6.14
C ARG A 42 -13.97 -5.90 5.62
N LEU A 43 -13.16 -6.96 5.73
CA LEU A 43 -11.78 -6.95 5.24
C LEU A 43 -11.73 -6.68 3.74
N LYS A 44 -12.52 -7.39 2.93
CA LYS A 44 -12.64 -7.11 1.49
C LYS A 44 -13.07 -5.68 1.20
N SER A 45 -14.09 -5.20 1.90
CA SER A 45 -14.62 -3.85 1.68
C SER A 45 -13.60 -2.77 2.01
N ASN A 46 -12.82 -2.93 3.08
CA ASN A 46 -11.82 -1.94 3.48
C ASN A 46 -10.59 -2.00 2.57
N LEU A 47 -10.05 -3.20 2.35
CA LEU A 47 -8.83 -3.38 1.58
C LEU A 47 -8.99 -2.94 0.11
N LYS A 48 -10.16 -3.15 -0.51
CA LYS A 48 -10.36 -2.68 -1.90
C LYS A 48 -10.25 -1.16 -2.05
N HIS A 49 -10.69 -0.40 -1.05
CA HIS A 49 -10.58 1.06 -1.07
C HIS A 49 -9.15 1.51 -0.80
N LEU A 50 -8.43 0.81 0.08
CA LEU A 50 -7.01 1.06 0.32
C LEU A 50 -6.18 0.81 -0.93
N LEU A 51 -6.41 -0.30 -1.65
CA LEU A 51 -5.66 -0.64 -2.87
C LEU A 51 -5.86 0.40 -3.98
N VAL A 52 -7.10 0.83 -4.24
CA VAL A 52 -7.36 1.95 -5.17
C VAL A 52 -6.71 3.25 -4.68
N GLY A 53 -6.74 3.52 -3.38
CA GLY A 53 -6.08 4.68 -2.79
C GLY A 53 -4.55 4.66 -2.96
N LEU A 54 -3.94 3.47 -2.88
CA LEU A 54 -2.52 3.26 -3.15
C LEU A 54 -2.20 3.44 -4.65
N GLU A 55 -3.03 2.93 -5.56
CA GLU A 55 -2.88 3.14 -7.00
C GLU A 55 -2.87 4.62 -7.38
N LEU A 56 -3.84 5.38 -6.86
CA LEU A 56 -3.94 6.83 -7.10
C LEU A 56 -2.67 7.55 -6.64
N LYS A 57 -2.17 7.20 -5.45
CA LYS A 57 -0.95 7.79 -4.90
C LYS A 57 0.28 7.41 -5.73
N ALA A 58 0.44 6.14 -6.09
CA ALA A 58 1.53 5.68 -6.95
C ALA A 58 1.50 6.37 -8.33
N ALA A 59 0.31 6.60 -8.89
CA ALA A 59 0.10 7.33 -10.14
C ALA A 59 0.61 8.78 -10.10
N LEU A 60 0.70 9.38 -8.91
CA LEU A 60 1.17 10.75 -8.73
C LEU A 60 2.64 10.80 -8.29
N ILE A 61 3.03 9.89 -7.39
CA ILE A 61 4.38 9.79 -6.84
C ILE A 61 5.38 9.41 -7.93
N ASN A 62 5.10 8.38 -8.73
CA ASN A 62 6.06 7.86 -9.71
C ASN A 62 6.40 8.89 -10.80
N PRO A 63 5.42 9.54 -11.49
CA PRO A 63 5.74 10.54 -12.49
C PRO A 63 6.38 11.79 -11.88
N HIS A 64 6.02 12.15 -10.64
CA HIS A 64 6.68 13.24 -9.96
C HIS A 64 8.16 12.95 -9.72
N HIS A 65 8.50 11.76 -9.21
CA HIS A 65 9.88 11.39 -8.89
C HIS A 65 10.76 11.25 -10.13
N HIS A 66 10.28 10.54 -11.17
CA HIS A 66 11.06 10.26 -12.39
C HIS A 66 11.00 11.36 -13.45
N ARG A 67 10.54 12.56 -13.08
CA ARG A 67 10.49 13.72 -13.99
C ARG A 67 11.89 14.05 -14.53
N GLY A 68 11.95 14.48 -15.79
CA GLY A 68 13.19 15.01 -16.37
C GLY A 68 13.65 16.30 -15.67
N LEU A 69 14.96 16.60 -15.71
CA LEU A 69 15.56 17.79 -15.09
C LEU A 69 14.91 19.13 -15.49
N ASN A 70 14.27 19.17 -16.67
CA ASN A 70 13.61 20.36 -17.22
C ASN A 70 12.08 20.26 -17.23
N GLU A 71 11.49 19.21 -16.65
CA GLU A 71 10.05 19.02 -16.60
C GLU A 71 9.43 19.74 -15.40
N ARG A 72 8.22 20.27 -15.59
CA ARG A 72 7.51 20.94 -14.50
C ARG A 72 7.14 19.92 -13.42
N PRO A 73 7.34 20.24 -12.13
CA PRO A 73 6.94 19.35 -11.06
C PRO A 73 5.42 19.14 -11.09
N VAL A 74 5.01 17.87 -11.06
CA VAL A 74 3.58 17.47 -11.01
C VAL A 74 2.94 17.85 -9.67
N LEU A 75 3.75 17.90 -8.61
CA LEU A 75 3.33 18.12 -7.23
C LEU A 75 4.23 19.17 -6.59
N PHE A 76 3.71 19.88 -5.60
CA PHE A 76 4.54 20.67 -4.70
C PHE A 76 5.30 19.75 -3.73
N GLU A 77 6.55 20.06 -3.40
CA GLU A 77 7.46 19.14 -2.68
C GLU A 77 6.90 18.65 -1.32
N PRO A 78 6.35 19.52 -0.43
CA PRO A 78 5.65 19.07 0.77
C PRO A 78 4.46 18.12 0.50
N TYR A 79 3.74 18.33 -0.60
CA TYR A 79 2.62 17.46 -0.95
C TYR A 79 3.09 16.10 -1.49
N PHE A 80 4.26 16.05 -2.14
CA PHE A 80 4.90 14.80 -2.52
C PHE A 80 5.27 13.95 -1.31
N GLN A 81 5.90 14.55 -0.28
CA GLN A 81 6.22 13.87 0.97
C GLN A 81 4.97 13.40 1.73
N ASN A 82 3.92 14.22 1.77
CA ASN A 82 2.64 13.83 2.38
C ASN A 82 2.01 12.63 1.66
N LEU A 83 2.00 12.61 0.32
CA LEU A 83 1.50 11.48 -0.44
C LEU A 83 2.28 10.18 -0.15
N ILE A 84 3.60 10.28 0.00
CA ILE A 84 4.44 9.14 0.39
C ILE A 84 4.08 8.64 1.80
N MET A 85 3.94 9.55 2.77
CA MET A 85 3.52 9.17 4.12
C MET A 85 2.14 8.48 4.12
N GLU A 86 1.16 9.06 3.43
CA GLU A 86 -0.17 8.45 3.33
C GLU A 86 -0.13 7.10 2.60
N PHE A 87 0.75 6.93 1.61
CA PHE A 87 0.97 5.65 0.94
C PHE A 87 1.49 4.61 1.94
N CYS A 88 2.51 4.94 2.75
CA CYS A 88 3.05 4.04 3.77
C CYS A 88 1.99 3.63 4.80
N VAL A 89 1.15 4.57 5.26
CA VAL A 89 0.06 4.28 6.21
C VAL A 89 -0.98 3.34 5.60
N ALA A 90 -1.41 3.60 4.37
CA ALA A 90 -2.38 2.75 3.69
C ALA A 90 -1.80 1.36 3.36
N ALA A 91 -0.53 1.28 2.95
CA ALA A 91 0.16 0.02 2.69
C ALA A 91 0.28 -0.83 3.96
N PHE A 92 0.60 -0.20 5.10
CA PHE A 92 0.59 -0.86 6.40
C PHE A 92 -0.77 -1.52 6.71
N SER A 93 -1.89 -0.81 6.49
CA SER A 93 -3.21 -1.39 6.73
C SER A 93 -3.54 -2.59 5.83
N VAL A 94 -2.98 -2.64 4.61
CA VAL A 94 -3.06 -3.81 3.73
C VAL A 94 -2.26 -4.98 4.32
N PHE A 95 -1.02 -4.74 4.75
CA PHE A 95 -0.15 -5.76 5.35
C PHE A 95 -0.76 -6.35 6.61
N GLU A 96 -1.21 -5.49 7.53
CA GLU A 96 -1.84 -5.88 8.79
C GLU A 96 -3.13 -6.66 8.54
N GLY A 97 -3.99 -6.19 7.62
CA GLY A 97 -5.25 -6.85 7.31
C GLY A 97 -5.07 -8.26 6.74
N LEU A 98 -4.19 -8.42 5.76
CA LEU A 98 -3.91 -9.73 5.15
C LEU A 98 -3.16 -10.65 6.10
N GLY A 99 -2.11 -10.15 6.76
CA GLY A 99 -1.34 -10.93 7.73
C GLY A 99 -2.21 -11.41 8.89
N SER A 100 -3.10 -10.57 9.39
CA SER A 100 -4.03 -10.94 10.47
C SER A 100 -5.00 -12.02 10.02
N GLY A 101 -5.54 -11.91 8.80
CA GLY A 101 -6.41 -12.93 8.23
C GLY A 101 -5.71 -14.30 8.11
N HIS A 102 -4.47 -14.31 7.63
CA HIS A 102 -3.68 -15.55 7.54
C HIS A 102 -3.31 -16.12 8.91
N TRP A 103 -2.95 -15.25 9.87
CA TRP A 103 -2.66 -15.68 11.24
C TRP A 103 -3.88 -16.35 11.88
N LEU A 104 -5.07 -15.76 11.74
CA LEU A 104 -6.33 -16.35 12.23
C LEU A 104 -6.53 -17.76 11.66
N ARG A 105 -6.45 -17.90 10.33
CA ARG A 105 -6.58 -19.20 9.64
C ARG A 105 -5.58 -20.23 10.18
N GLN A 106 -4.29 -19.86 10.28
CA GLN A 106 -3.22 -20.75 10.71
C GLN A 106 -3.38 -21.23 12.16
N ASN A 107 -4.11 -20.48 12.99
CA ASN A 107 -4.32 -20.79 14.41
C ASN A 107 -5.74 -21.30 14.72
N GLY A 108 -6.51 -21.69 13.69
CA GLY A 108 -7.86 -22.23 13.88
C GLY A 108 -8.88 -21.21 14.38
N HIS A 109 -8.66 -19.93 14.11
CA HIS A 109 -9.57 -18.84 14.45
C HIS A 109 -10.21 -18.25 13.18
N ASP A 110 -11.44 -17.77 13.32
CA ASP A 110 -12.21 -17.15 12.23
C ASP A 110 -12.35 -15.62 12.37
N GLY A 111 -11.92 -15.06 13.51
CA GLY A 111 -11.95 -13.64 13.85
C GLY A 111 -13.28 -13.13 14.42
N ALA A 112 -14.28 -14.00 14.61
CA ALA A 112 -15.59 -13.61 15.14
C ALA A 112 -15.53 -13.10 16.59
N ASP A 113 -14.52 -13.53 17.35
CA ASP A 113 -14.29 -13.13 18.74
C ASP A 113 -13.57 -11.77 18.88
N ALA A 114 -13.26 -11.11 17.77
CA ALA A 114 -12.52 -9.83 17.73
C ALA A 114 -11.20 -9.84 18.53
N ARG A 115 -10.51 -10.98 18.58
CA ARG A 115 -9.21 -11.10 19.24
C ARG A 115 -8.20 -10.08 18.68
N ARG A 116 -7.49 -9.42 19.59
CA ARG A 116 -6.36 -8.55 19.23
C ARG A 116 -5.20 -9.39 18.70
N ILE A 117 -4.71 -9.04 17.52
CA ILE A 117 -3.56 -9.68 16.86
C ILE A 117 -2.42 -8.66 16.85
N ASN A 118 -1.30 -9.00 17.45
CA ASN A 118 -0.15 -8.10 17.55
C ASN A 118 0.78 -8.28 16.35
N ARG A 119 1.68 -7.31 16.12
CA ARG A 119 2.67 -7.34 15.04
C ARG A 119 3.49 -8.63 14.99
N GLY A 120 3.95 -9.11 16.15
CA GLY A 120 4.72 -10.36 16.23
C GLY A 120 3.95 -11.61 15.78
N GLN A 121 2.63 -11.52 15.62
CA GLN A 121 1.76 -12.60 15.17
C GLN A 121 1.46 -12.48 13.67
N TRP A 122 0.96 -11.33 13.21
CA TRP A 122 0.52 -11.20 11.81
C TRP A 122 1.67 -11.07 10.81
N LEU A 123 2.82 -10.49 11.20
CA LEU A 123 3.94 -10.27 10.27
C LEU A 123 4.57 -11.60 9.82
N PRO A 124 4.91 -12.55 10.73
CA PRO A 124 5.38 -13.87 10.31
C PRO A 124 4.35 -14.61 9.45
N ALA A 125 3.06 -14.51 9.77
CA ALA A 125 2.00 -15.14 9.00
C ALA A 125 1.88 -14.56 7.58
N LEU A 126 2.08 -13.24 7.42
CA LEU A 126 2.17 -12.59 6.11
C LEU A 126 3.38 -13.12 5.31
N CYS A 127 4.58 -13.10 5.90
CA CYS A 127 5.79 -13.57 5.20
C CYS A 127 5.66 -15.04 4.78
N ALA A 128 5.12 -15.91 5.65
CA ALA A 128 4.92 -17.32 5.33
C ALA A 128 4.00 -17.56 4.11
N VAL A 129 3.17 -16.58 3.72
CA VAL A 129 2.23 -16.72 2.60
C VAL A 129 2.72 -16.04 1.32
N TYR A 130 3.44 -14.93 1.44
CA TYR A 130 3.80 -14.07 0.30
C TYR A 130 5.30 -13.99 0.03
N ASP A 131 6.17 -14.45 0.95
CA ASP A 131 7.62 -14.41 0.82
C ASP A 131 8.27 -15.46 1.75
N GLU A 132 7.91 -16.74 1.56
CA GLU A 132 8.28 -17.83 2.47
C GLU A 132 9.80 -18.00 2.61
N THR A 133 10.53 -17.83 1.51
CA THR A 133 11.99 -17.92 1.44
C THR A 133 12.70 -16.62 1.85
N GLY A 134 11.96 -15.51 1.93
CA GLY A 134 12.52 -14.17 2.14
C GLY A 134 13.24 -13.59 0.92
N GLU A 135 13.11 -14.23 -0.25
CA GLU A 135 13.76 -13.82 -1.50
C GLU A 135 13.42 -12.37 -1.89
N HIS A 136 12.21 -11.91 -1.56
CA HIS A 136 11.73 -10.58 -1.92
C HIS A 136 11.92 -9.54 -0.81
N GLY A 137 12.53 -9.90 0.32
CA GLY A 137 12.78 -8.97 1.43
C GLY A 137 11.51 -8.36 2.03
N LEU A 138 10.37 -9.05 1.95
CA LEU A 138 9.06 -8.52 2.36
C LEU A 138 9.08 -8.05 3.81
N ARG A 139 9.71 -8.81 4.69
CA ARG A 139 9.80 -8.48 6.12
C ARG A 139 10.41 -7.10 6.31
N ASP A 140 11.63 -6.91 5.84
CA ASP A 140 12.38 -5.66 6.01
C ASP A 140 11.64 -4.47 5.40
N ALA A 141 11.01 -4.66 4.23
CA ALA A 141 10.20 -3.65 3.58
C ALA A 141 8.97 -3.23 4.42
N VAL A 142 8.27 -4.18 5.02
CA VAL A 142 7.15 -3.92 5.93
C VAL A 142 7.62 -3.21 7.20
N GLU A 143 8.76 -3.61 7.77
CA GLU A 143 9.31 -2.98 8.98
C GLU A 143 9.77 -1.53 8.75
N ARG A 144 10.34 -1.24 7.59
CA ARG A 144 10.64 0.14 7.18
C ARG A 144 9.38 0.97 7.02
N THR A 145 8.35 0.42 6.36
CA THR A 145 7.04 1.08 6.19
C THR A 145 6.40 1.42 7.54
N LEU A 146 6.50 0.50 8.49
CA LEU A 146 6.04 0.68 9.87
C LEU A 146 6.74 1.83 10.59
N THR A 147 8.07 1.94 10.43
CA THR A 147 8.85 3.03 11.02
C THR A 147 8.35 4.40 10.55
N ILE A 148 7.93 4.52 9.28
CA ILE A 148 7.34 5.75 8.74
C ILE A 148 5.95 6.00 9.32
N ARG A 149 5.09 4.98 9.37
CA ARG A 149 3.75 5.07 9.96
C ARG A 149 3.81 5.48 11.44
N ASP A 150 4.79 4.96 12.19
CA ASP A 150 4.91 5.23 13.63
C ASP A 150 5.35 6.67 13.93
N LYS A 151 5.94 7.39 12.96
CA LYS A 151 6.20 8.84 13.10
C LYS A 151 4.92 9.67 13.26
N LEU A 152 3.76 9.21 12.76
CA LEU A 152 2.47 9.87 13.02
C LEU A 152 2.06 9.83 14.50
N HIS A 153 2.51 8.82 15.24
CA HIS A 153 2.18 8.67 16.67
C HIS A 153 3.14 9.44 17.57
N GLN A 154 4.18 10.07 17.01
CA GLN A 154 5.13 10.93 17.73
C GLN A 154 4.63 12.38 17.90
N ASP A 155 3.40 12.71 17.46
CA ASP A 155 2.81 14.06 17.57
C ASP A 155 2.42 14.45 19.02
N GLN A 156 2.73 13.61 20.02
CA GLN A 156 2.66 14.02 21.43
C GLN A 156 4.00 14.66 21.83
N LEU A 157 3.99 15.99 22.01
CA LEU A 157 5.03 16.82 22.66
C LEU A 157 6.20 17.27 21.76
N GLY A 158 6.04 18.37 21.01
CA GLY A 158 7.17 19.17 20.50
C GLY A 158 8.04 18.54 19.40
N ALA A 159 7.87 17.25 19.08
CA ALA A 159 8.72 16.49 18.18
C ALA A 159 8.63 16.86 16.68
N ARG A 160 7.79 17.85 16.31
CA ARG A 160 7.64 18.28 14.90
C ARG A 160 8.92 18.89 14.34
N GLU A 161 9.74 19.52 15.19
CA GLU A 161 11.04 20.09 14.78
C GLU A 161 12.08 19.00 14.48
N ASP A 162 11.91 17.80 15.05
CA ASP A 162 12.82 16.66 14.88
C ASP A 162 12.35 15.64 13.81
N ILE A 163 11.24 15.91 13.11
CA ILE A 163 10.80 15.05 11.99
C ILE A 163 11.80 15.25 10.85
N ASP A 164 12.67 14.27 10.68
CA ASP A 164 13.49 14.16 9.48
C ASP A 164 12.60 13.93 8.25
N TRP A 165 12.30 15.00 7.52
CA TRP A 165 11.52 14.97 6.29
C TRP A 165 12.20 14.16 5.18
N HIS A 166 13.53 13.95 5.24
CA HIS A 166 14.22 13.06 4.29
C HIS A 166 13.87 11.59 4.53
N ALA A 167 13.38 11.23 5.72
CA ALA A 167 12.83 9.91 5.98
C ALA A 167 11.52 9.66 5.19
N LEU A 168 10.85 10.71 4.70
CA LEU A 168 9.65 10.64 3.84
C LEU A 168 9.99 10.73 2.34
N SER A 169 11.24 10.50 1.97
CA SER A 169 11.68 10.52 0.56
C SER A 169 11.24 9.27 -0.20
N TYR A 170 11.34 9.36 -1.54
CA TYR A 170 10.97 8.27 -2.44
C TYR A 170 11.76 6.99 -2.14
N ASP A 171 13.09 7.07 -2.07
CA ASP A 171 13.95 5.89 -1.90
C ASP A 171 13.84 5.28 -0.50
N VAL A 172 13.66 6.11 0.52
CA VAL A 172 13.65 5.67 1.92
C VAL A 172 12.28 5.12 2.34
N ALA A 173 11.18 5.76 1.92
CA ALA A 173 9.84 5.42 2.39
C ALA A 173 8.97 4.76 1.31
N PHE A 174 8.85 5.38 0.14
CA PHE A 174 7.94 4.89 -0.89
C PHE A 174 8.42 3.59 -1.52
N LEU A 175 9.69 3.50 -1.92
CA LEU A 175 10.22 2.35 -2.64
C LEU A 175 10.11 1.05 -1.83
N PRO A 176 10.43 1.01 -0.50
CA PRO A 176 10.18 -0.18 0.32
C PRO A 176 8.69 -0.52 0.45
N ALA A 177 7.82 0.45 0.71
CA ALA A 177 6.39 0.20 0.85
C ALA A 177 5.76 -0.32 -0.46
N SER A 178 6.13 0.28 -1.59
CA SER A 178 5.72 -0.15 -2.93
C SER A 178 6.29 -1.54 -3.28
N GLY A 179 7.55 -1.80 -2.91
CA GLY A 179 8.17 -3.13 -3.00
C GLY A 179 7.38 -4.20 -2.26
N ALA A 180 7.03 -3.96 -1.00
CA ALA A 180 6.23 -4.88 -0.20
C ALA A 180 4.84 -5.14 -0.82
N ILE A 181 4.15 -4.10 -1.30
CA ILE A 181 2.88 -4.26 -2.02
C ILE A 181 3.07 -5.13 -3.27
N ARG A 182 4.08 -4.86 -4.10
CA ARG A 182 4.39 -5.67 -5.28
C ARG A 182 4.63 -7.13 -4.93
N THR A 183 5.35 -7.42 -3.85
CA THR A 183 5.54 -8.80 -3.37
C THR A 183 4.21 -9.48 -3.05
N LEU A 184 3.27 -8.79 -2.40
CA LEU A 184 1.93 -9.36 -2.17
C LEU A 184 1.20 -9.66 -3.48
N LEU A 185 1.25 -8.74 -4.43
CA LEU A 185 0.55 -8.84 -5.72
C LEU A 185 1.08 -9.95 -6.63
N ARG A 186 2.30 -10.47 -6.40
CA ARG A 186 2.82 -11.64 -7.13
C ARG A 186 1.96 -12.88 -6.91
N ARG A 187 1.33 -13.00 -5.74
CA ARG A 187 0.38 -14.06 -5.44
C ARG A 187 -0.95 -13.76 -6.12
N GLU A 188 -1.46 -14.71 -6.91
CA GLU A 188 -2.68 -14.54 -7.72
C GLU A 188 -2.56 -13.34 -8.70
N ALA A 189 -1.39 -13.16 -9.32
CA ALA A 189 -1.10 -12.03 -10.20
C ALA A 189 -2.12 -11.89 -11.36
N ASP A 190 -2.69 -13.01 -11.83
CA ASP A 190 -3.75 -13.06 -12.85
C ASP A 190 -5.07 -12.43 -12.39
N ALA A 191 -5.28 -12.30 -11.08
CA ALA A 191 -6.49 -11.72 -10.50
C ALA A 191 -6.36 -10.23 -10.18
N VAL A 192 -5.17 -9.65 -10.32
CA VAL A 192 -4.95 -8.23 -10.07
C VAL A 192 -5.45 -7.42 -11.29
N PRO A 193 -6.10 -6.26 -11.10
CA PRO A 193 -6.60 -5.47 -12.22
C PRO A 193 -5.48 -5.14 -13.22
N GLU A 194 -5.67 -5.48 -14.49
CA GLU A 194 -4.67 -5.27 -15.57
C GLU A 194 -4.19 -3.81 -15.68
N THR A 195 -5.06 -2.88 -15.31
CA THR A 195 -4.83 -1.43 -15.35
C THR A 195 -4.19 -0.88 -14.07
N SER A 196 -3.85 -1.71 -13.08
CA SER A 196 -3.33 -1.27 -11.79
C SER A 196 -1.94 -0.64 -11.89
N ASN A 197 -1.76 0.51 -11.24
CA ASN A 197 -0.48 1.21 -11.12
C ASN A 197 0.45 0.63 -10.04
N LEU A 198 0.00 -0.40 -9.32
CA LEU A 198 0.83 -1.07 -8.31
C LEU A 198 1.77 -2.13 -8.93
N HIS A 199 1.66 -2.41 -10.24
CA HIS A 199 2.43 -3.46 -10.93
C HIS A 199 3.78 -3.06 -11.50
N LEU A 200 4.14 -1.78 -11.46
CA LEU A 200 5.26 -1.30 -12.25
C LEU A 200 6.57 -1.71 -11.57
N GLU A 201 7.22 -2.78 -12.04
CA GLU A 201 8.68 -2.82 -12.00
C GLU A 201 9.18 -1.54 -12.70
N PRO A 202 10.13 -0.81 -12.11
CA PRO A 202 10.77 0.27 -12.84
C PRO A 202 11.55 -0.36 -13.99
N ASN A 203 11.24 0.06 -15.23
CA ASN A 203 12.22 -0.04 -16.31
C ASN A 203 13.31 1.00 -16.07
#